data_AF-A0A7V9IYT7-F1
#
_entry.id   AF-A0A7V9IYT7-F1
#
_cell.length_a   1.000
_cell.length_b   1.000
_cell.length_c   1.000
_cell.angle_alpha   90.00
_cell.angle_beta   90.00
_cell.angle_gamma   90.00
#
_symmetry.space_group_name_H-M   'P 1'
#
loop_
_entity.id
_entity.type
_entity.pdbx_description
1 polymer ?
#
loop_
_entity_poly.entity_id
_entity_poly.type
_entity_poly.pdbx_seq_one_letter_code
_entity_poly.pdbx_strand_id
1 'polypeptide(L)' 'MAEDAREKIQKLLVTGDNRLKQGVAPDKVRETYQEALALAREAGLEESVGPLVEVRLADLERLARESLPPVPPAA' A
#
# COMPACT_ATOMS: atom_id res chain seq x y z
N MET A 1 -8.39 -18.18 13.31
CA MET A 1 -9.14 -17.21 14.15
C MET A 1 -8.66 -15.80 13.79
N ALA A 2 -9.22 -14.70 14.30
CA ALA A 2 -8.84 -13.33 13.86
C ALA A 2 -7.31 -13.04 13.92
N GLU A 3 -6.57 -13.77 14.76
CA GLU A 3 -5.10 -13.77 14.81
C GLU A 3 -4.43 -14.19 13.48
N ASP A 4 -4.95 -15.21 12.78
CA ASP A 4 -4.48 -15.60 11.44
C ASP A 4 -4.65 -14.47 10.42
N ALA A 5 -5.76 -13.74 10.51
CA ALA A 5 -6.03 -12.63 9.60
C ALA A 5 -5.05 -11.49 9.86
N ARG A 6 -4.81 -11.15 11.13
CA ARG A 6 -3.84 -10.12 11.51
C ARG A 6 -2.43 -10.44 11.04
N GLU A 7 -1.99 -11.69 11.19
CA GLU A 7 -0.67 -12.12 10.73
C GLU A 7 -0.54 -12.02 9.20
N LYS A 8 -1.56 -12.48 8.46
CA LYS A 8 -1.61 -12.35 6.99
C LYS A 8 -1.60 -10.89 6.53
N ILE A 9 -2.38 -10.02 7.17
CA ILE A 9 -2.38 -8.58 6.89
C ILE A 9 -0.99 -8.00 7.12
N GLN A 10 -0.36 -8.30 8.26
CA GLN A 10 0.98 -7.81 8.56
C GLN A 10 1.99 -8.26 7.49
N LYS A 11 1.91 -9.53 7.07
CA LYS A 11 2.76 -10.07 6.02
C LYS A 11 2.57 -9.34 4.69
N LEU A 12 1.33 -9.02 4.31
CA LEU A 12 1.04 -8.24 3.10
C LEU A 12 1.60 -6.82 3.18
N LEU A 13 1.44 -6.14 4.31
CA LEU A 13 2.00 -4.81 4.52
C LEU A 13 3.53 -4.80 4.39
N VAL A 14 4.20 -5.75 5.05
CA VAL A 14 5.66 -5.93 4.95
C VAL A 14 6.08 -6.28 3.53
N THR A 15 5.30 -7.09 2.82
CA THR A 15 5.56 -7.45 1.42
C THR A 15 5.46 -6.22 0.52
N GLY A 16 4.44 -5.37 0.70
CA GLY A 16 4.28 -4.13 -0.06
C GLY A 16 5.44 -3.16 0.18
N ASP A 17 5.86 -2.98 1.44
CA ASP A 17 6.99 -2.12 1.81
C ASP A 17 8.31 -2.59 1.18
N ASN A 18 8.58 -3.90 1.24
CA ASN A 18 9.75 -4.48 0.59
C ASN A 18 9.71 -4.32 -0.93
N ARG A 19 8.55 -4.51 -1.57
CA ARG A 19 8.38 -4.28 -3.01
C ARG A 19 8.63 -2.82 -3.39
N LEU A 20 8.09 -1.88 -2.61
CA LEU A 20 8.33 -0.46 -2.80
C LEU A 20 9.82 -0.12 -2.69
N LYS A 21 10.47 -0.60 -1.63
CA LYS A 21 11.92 -0.42 -1.40
C LYS A 21 12.77 -1.02 -2.53
N GLN A 22 12.32 -2.11 -3.14
CA GLN A 22 13.00 -2.77 -4.25
C GLN A 22 12.73 -2.11 -5.61
N GLY A 23 11.90 -1.06 -5.67
CA GLY A 23 11.55 -0.39 -6.93
C GLY A 23 10.61 -1.21 -7.81
N VAL A 24 9.83 -2.12 -7.22
CA VAL A 24 8.77 -2.82 -7.95
C VAL A 24 7.72 -1.82 -8.45
N ALA A 25 7.10 -2.14 -9.60
CA ALA A 25 6.09 -1.28 -10.22
C ALA A 25 5.03 -0.81 -9.21
N PRO A 26 4.68 0.50 -9.20
CA PRO A 26 3.72 1.06 -8.25
C PRO A 26 2.38 0.33 -8.24
N ASP A 27 1.87 -0.11 -9.40
CA ASP A 27 0.63 -0.89 -9.48
C ASP A 27 0.69 -2.18 -8.65
N LYS A 28 1.80 -2.90 -8.69
CA LYS A 28 1.99 -4.14 -7.92
C LYS A 28 2.10 -3.87 -6.42
N VAL A 29 2.73 -2.77 -6.04
CA VAL A 29 2.79 -2.34 -4.64
C VAL A 29 1.38 -1.96 -4.15
N ARG A 30 0.63 -1.20 -4.95
CA ARG A 30 -0.75 -0.81 -4.70
C ARG A 30 -1.68 -2.01 -4.52
N GLU A 31 -1.61 -2.99 -5.44
CA GLU A 31 -2.38 -4.24 -5.34
C GLU A 31 -2.13 -4.94 -4.00
N THR A 32 -0.88 -4.96 -3.53
CA THR A 32 -0.50 -5.61 -2.26
C THR A 32 -1.16 -4.94 -1.06
N TYR A 33 -1.18 -3.61 -1.03
CA TYR A 33 -1.81 -2.85 0.05
C TYR A 33 -3.34 -2.93 0.00
N GLN A 34 -3.93 -2.97 -1.19
CA GLN A 34 -5.37 -3.17 -1.36
C GLN A 34 -5.80 -4.56 -0.91
N GLU A 35 -5.01 -5.60 -1.15
CA GLU A 35 -5.27 -6.96 -0.65
C GLU A 35 -5.23 -7.01 0.88
N ALA A 36 -4.27 -6.30 1.51
CA ALA A 36 -4.22 -6.18 2.97
C ALA A 36 -5.47 -5.50 3.54
N LEU A 37 -5.98 -4.46 2.86
CA LEU A 37 -7.20 -3.76 3.26
C LEU A 37 -8.45 -4.63 3.08
N ALA A 38 -8.55 -5.36 1.97
CA ALA A 38 -9.64 -6.29 1.73
C ALA A 38 -9.71 -7.35 2.84
N LEU A 39 -8.57 -7.96 3.17
CA LEU A 39 -8.50 -8.94 4.25
C LEU A 39 -8.82 -8.32 5.62
N ALA A 40 -8.41 -7.07 5.87
CA ALA A 40 -8.77 -6.36 7.07
C ALA A 40 -10.29 -6.12 7.18
N ARG A 41 -10.96 -5.78 6.06
CA ARG A 41 -12.43 -5.65 6.03
C ARG A 41 -13.12 -6.97 6.33
N GLU A 42 -12.70 -8.04 5.69
CA GLU A 42 -13.26 -9.38 5.91
C GLU A 42 -13.08 -9.85 7.36
N ALA A 43 -11.98 -9.45 8.00
CA ALA A 43 -11.67 -9.79 9.38
C ALA A 43 -12.25 -8.81 10.42
N GLY A 44 -12.91 -7.72 10.01
CA GLY A 44 -13.39 -6.67 10.92
C GLY A 44 -12.28 -5.84 11.58
N LEU A 45 -11.11 -5.75 10.94
CA LEU A 45 -9.92 -5.02 11.41
C LEU A 45 -9.66 -3.73 10.61
N GLU A 46 -10.60 -3.32 9.75
CA GLU A 46 -10.46 -2.14 8.89
C GLU A 46 -10.14 -0.88 9.71
N GLU A 47 -10.78 -0.68 10.86
CA GLU A 47 -10.55 0.49 11.71
C GLU A 47 -9.10 0.64 12.18
N SER A 48 -8.39 -0.48 12.38
CA SER A 48 -6.99 -0.49 12.81
C SER A 48 -6.01 -0.44 11.63
N VAL A 49 -6.36 -1.06 10.50
CA VAL A 49 -5.46 -1.26 9.35
C VAL A 49 -5.65 -0.20 8.27
N GLY A 50 -6.88 0.28 8.09
CA GLY A 50 -7.28 1.26 7.08
C GLY A 50 -6.39 2.51 7.08
N PRO A 51 -6.27 3.23 8.21
CA PRO A 51 -5.44 4.44 8.26
C PRO A 51 -3.97 4.18 7.88
N LEU A 52 -3.42 3.02 8.23
CA LEU A 52 -2.06 2.65 7.87
C LEU A 52 -1.94 2.42 6.36
N VAL A 53 -2.88 1.69 5.75
CA VAL A 53 -2.89 1.42 4.31
C VAL A 53 -3.06 2.72 3.51
N GLU A 54 -3.95 3.61 3.94
CA GLU A 54 -4.19 4.90 3.29
C GLU A 54 -2.91 5.75 3.21
N VAL A 55 -2.17 5.86 4.33
CA VAL A 55 -0.89 6.58 4.35
C VAL A 55 0.11 5.97 3.35
N ARG A 56 0.20 4.65 3.27
CA ARG A 56 1.12 3.98 2.33
C ARG A 56 0.73 4.17 0.87
N LEU A 57 -0.57 4.16 0.56
CA LEU A 57 -1.05 4.43 -0.78
C LEU A 57 -0.78 5.88 -1.19
N ALA A 58 -1.01 6.84 -0.28
CA ALA A 58 -0.69 8.24 -0.53
C ALA A 58 0.83 8.47 -0.75
N ASP A 59 1.66 7.77 0.02
CA ASP A 59 3.12 7.80 -0.14
C ASP A 59 3.56 7.27 -1.51
N LEU A 60 3.00 6.13 -1.90
CA LEU A 60 3.22 5.51 -3.20
C LEU A 60 2.82 6.44 -4.36
N GLU A 61 1.67 7.10 -4.26
CA GLU A 61 1.20 8.06 -5.27
C GLU A 61 2.11 9.30 -5.34
N ARG A 62 2.69 9.72 -4.20
CA ARG A 62 3.67 10.81 -4.17
C ARG A 62 4.97 10.41 -4.88
N LEU A 63 5.53 9.25 -4.54
CA LEU A 63 6.75 8.72 -5.15
C LEU A 63 6.60 8.47 -6.65
N ALA A 64 5.44 7.97 -7.08
CA ALA A 64 5.13 7.79 -8.50
C ALA A 64 5.11 9.13 -9.24
N ARG A 65 4.59 10.19 -8.60
CA ARG A 65 4.53 11.54 -9.18
C ARG A 65 5.91 12.21 -9.23
N GLU A 66 6.74 12.01 -8.22
CA GLU A 66 8.14 12.50 -8.17
C GLU A 66 9.04 11.79 -9.19
N SER A 67 8.72 10.54 -9.54
CA SER A 67 9.44 9.78 -10.57
C SER A 67 9.09 10.20 -11.99
N LEU A 68 7.94 10.86 -12.21
CA LEU A 68 7.62 11.46 -13.51
C LEU A 68 8.43 12.75 -13.67
N PRO A 69 9.10 12.97 -14.82
CA PRO A 69 9.78 14.24 -15.06
C PRO A 69 8.77 15.40 -14.92
N PRO A 70 9.14 16.52 -14.27
CA PRO A 70 8.23 17.65 -14.11
C PRO A 70 7.76 18.09 -15.49
N VAL A 71 6.44 18.12 -15.70
CA VAL A 71 5.87 18.75 -16.90
C VAL A 71 6.32 20.21 -16.91
N PRO A 72 7.07 20.68 -17.92
CA PRO A 72 7.50 22.07 -17.95
C PRO A 72 6.25 22.96 -17.98
N PRO A 73 6.24 24.10 -17.25
CA PRO A 73 5.13 25.02 -17.33
C PRO A 73 4.99 25.46 -18.79
N ALA A 74 3.78 25.32 -19.34
CA ALA A 74 3.46 25.81 -20.67
C ALA A 74 3.72 27.33 -20.67
N ALA A 75 4.64 27.76 -21.55
CA ALA A 75 5.01 29.15 -21.78
C ALA A 75 3.94 29.91 -22.56
#